data_AF-A0A2A5BWB1-F1
#
_entry.id   AF-A0A2A5BWB1-F1
#
_cell.length_a   1.000
_cell.length_b   1.000
_cell.length_c   1.000
_cell.angle_alpha   90.00
_cell.angle_beta   90.00
_cell.angle_gamma   90.00
#
_symmetry.space_group_name_H-M   'P 1'
#
loop_
_entity.id
_entity.type
_entity.pdbx_description
1 polymer ?
#
loop_
_entity_poly.entity_id
_entity_poly.type
_entity_poly.pdbx_seq_one_letter_code
_entity_poly.pdbx_strand_id
1 'polypeptide(L)'
;VSTANESDNTVASVANANNYVNNAANNISTIDLFPLVGSALNSTLIPNSLFTSYTDHSNDFNSDTRSWLYRGAYTGEGTNSGWHLAIDKKPVPNTSTASISDITWNASIPEIQLFPNPAKERAYLKFNHPLSNIDLSIINIRGQVEFQASYTKAQDIELNTSQLTKGIYFIQIKTPEFLRVLKMIKK
;
A
#
# COMPACT_ATOMS: atom_id res chain seq x y z
N VAL A 1 -29.43 -22.11 28.89
CA VAL A 1 -28.20 -22.65 28.28
C VAL A 1 -28.19 -22.16 26.84
N SER A 2 -27.48 -21.08 26.52
CA SER A 2 -27.37 -20.65 25.13
C SER A 2 -26.60 -21.72 24.41
N THR A 3 -27.23 -22.43 23.47
CA THR A 3 -26.52 -23.24 22.48
C THR A 3 -25.71 -22.25 21.65
N ALA A 4 -24.48 -21.99 22.08
CA ALA A 4 -23.52 -21.24 21.29
C ALA A 4 -23.43 -21.93 19.94
N ASN A 5 -23.43 -21.14 18.86
CA ASN A 5 -23.20 -21.63 17.51
C ASN A 5 -21.74 -22.09 17.41
N GLU A 6 -21.44 -23.23 18.00
CA GLU A 6 -20.14 -23.88 17.95
C GLU A 6 -20.06 -24.68 16.66
N SER A 7 -18.93 -24.56 15.95
CA SER A 7 -18.68 -25.29 14.71
C SER A 7 -17.23 -25.77 14.72
N ASP A 8 -17.03 -27.09 14.81
CA ASP A 8 -15.73 -27.77 14.77
C ASP A 8 -14.64 -27.09 15.63
N ASN A 9 -14.97 -26.78 16.88
CA ASN A 9 -13.97 -26.26 17.83
C ASN A 9 -12.89 -27.32 18.05
N THR A 10 -11.62 -26.92 17.98
CA THR A 10 -10.50 -27.78 18.36
C THR A 10 -10.33 -27.76 19.89
N VAL A 11 -10.29 -28.95 20.50
CA VAL A 11 -10.06 -29.10 21.94
C VAL A 11 -8.79 -29.90 22.15
N ALA A 12 -7.76 -29.26 22.70
CA ALA A 12 -6.47 -29.87 23.01
C ALA A 12 -5.81 -29.16 24.21
N SER A 13 -4.76 -29.77 24.76
CA SER A 13 -3.91 -29.09 25.75
C SER A 13 -3.10 -27.97 25.08
N VAL A 14 -2.74 -26.94 25.85
CA VAL A 14 -1.89 -25.83 25.36
C VAL A 14 -0.54 -26.34 24.84
N ALA A 15 -0.01 -27.43 25.41
CA ALA A 15 1.22 -28.07 24.95
C ALA A 15 1.15 -28.54 23.49
N ASN A 16 -0.06 -28.84 22.98
CA ASN A 16 -0.30 -29.29 21.62
C ASN A 16 -0.70 -28.16 20.67
N ALA A 17 -0.72 -26.89 21.11
CA ALA A 17 -1.14 -25.78 20.27
C ALA A 17 -0.27 -25.64 18.99
N ASN A 18 1.03 -25.91 19.11
CA ASN A 18 1.97 -25.91 17.98
C ASN A 18 1.74 -27.05 16.98
N ASN A 19 0.78 -27.95 17.20
CA ASN A 19 0.35 -28.91 16.18
C ASN A 19 -0.65 -28.27 15.18
N TYR A 20 -1.15 -27.07 15.45
CA TYR A 20 -2.18 -26.40 14.67
C TYR A 20 -1.70 -25.09 14.03
N VAL A 21 -0.76 -24.39 14.69
CA VAL A 21 -0.23 -23.09 14.28
C VAL A 21 1.29 -23.07 14.34
N ASN A 22 1.92 -22.12 13.64
CA ASN A 22 3.37 -22.01 13.52
C ASN A 22 4.09 -21.88 14.87
N ASN A 23 3.59 -21.01 15.76
CA ASN A 23 4.15 -20.81 17.10
C ASN A 23 3.14 -20.19 18.09
N ALA A 24 2.63 -20.99 19.01
CA ALA A 24 1.75 -20.58 20.11
C ALA A 24 2.50 -20.24 21.41
N ALA A 25 3.79 -19.85 21.34
CA ALA A 25 4.55 -19.44 22.51
C ALA A 25 3.92 -18.23 23.22
N ASN A 26 4.02 -18.19 24.54
CA ASN A 26 3.58 -17.05 25.35
C ASN A 26 4.61 -15.90 25.34
N ASN A 27 4.98 -15.45 24.14
CA ASN A 27 5.88 -14.32 23.92
C ASN A 27 5.42 -13.55 22.68
N ILE A 28 4.95 -12.32 22.87
CA ILE A 28 4.41 -11.49 21.79
C ILE A 28 5.41 -11.23 20.65
N SER A 29 6.71 -11.26 20.93
CA SER A 29 7.75 -11.03 19.91
C SER A 29 7.99 -12.24 19.00
N THR A 30 7.50 -13.43 19.37
CA THR A 30 7.73 -14.65 18.60
C THR A 30 6.45 -15.42 18.27
N ILE A 31 5.32 -15.07 18.88
CA ILE A 31 4.03 -15.74 18.64
C ILE A 31 3.60 -15.58 17.18
N ASP A 32 3.23 -16.69 16.56
CA ASP A 32 2.70 -16.78 15.21
C ASP A 32 1.54 -17.78 15.20
N LEU A 33 0.31 -17.26 15.25
CA LEU A 33 -0.90 -18.08 15.29
C LEU A 33 -1.44 -18.40 13.88
N PHE A 34 -0.63 -18.21 12.84
CA PHE A 34 -0.99 -18.61 11.49
C PHE A 34 -1.00 -20.16 11.37
N PRO A 35 -2.01 -20.76 10.73
CA PRO A 35 -2.13 -22.22 10.65
C PRO A 35 -0.95 -22.90 9.94
N LEU A 36 -0.58 -24.09 10.40
CA LEU A 36 0.38 -24.95 9.69
C LEU A 36 -0.22 -25.48 8.38
N VAL A 37 0.64 -25.83 7.41
CA VAL A 37 0.22 -26.53 6.18
C VAL A 37 -0.50 -27.83 6.55
N GLY A 38 -1.73 -28.02 6.04
CA GLY A 38 -2.57 -29.16 6.38
C GLY A 38 -3.11 -29.16 7.81
N SER A 39 -3.12 -28.01 8.50
CA SER A 39 -3.65 -27.89 9.85
C SER A 39 -5.12 -28.27 9.91
N ALA A 40 -5.51 -28.99 10.97
CA ALA A 40 -6.91 -29.33 11.26
C ALA A 40 -7.79 -28.11 11.58
N LEU A 41 -7.22 -26.90 11.62
CA LEU A 41 -7.99 -25.66 11.68
C LEU A 41 -8.72 -25.36 10.37
N ASN A 42 -8.25 -25.88 9.24
CA ASN A 42 -8.97 -25.84 7.97
C ASN A 42 -10.02 -26.96 7.96
N SER A 43 -11.29 -26.59 8.05
CA SER A 43 -12.39 -27.54 8.22
C SER A 43 -13.63 -27.09 7.46
N THR A 44 -14.81 -27.53 7.90
CA THR A 44 -16.08 -27.18 7.26
C THR A 44 -16.33 -25.67 7.30
N LEU A 45 -17.09 -25.21 6.31
CA LEU A 45 -17.48 -23.81 6.15
C LEU A 45 -18.33 -23.35 7.35
N ILE A 46 -17.87 -22.32 8.05
CA ILE A 46 -18.62 -21.68 9.13
C ILE A 46 -19.69 -20.77 8.52
N PRO A 47 -20.99 -20.95 8.85
CA PRO A 47 -22.04 -20.07 8.39
C PRO A 47 -21.79 -18.63 8.82
N ASN A 48 -21.68 -17.71 7.86
CA ASN A 48 -21.31 -16.32 8.14
C ASN A 48 -22.49 -15.36 8.34
N SER A 49 -23.72 -15.83 8.13
CA SER A 49 -24.93 -15.00 8.12
C SER A 49 -25.12 -14.19 9.42
N LEU A 50 -24.72 -14.77 10.55
CA LEU A 50 -24.77 -14.15 11.89
C LEU A 50 -23.78 -13.00 12.07
N PHE A 51 -22.74 -12.91 11.24
CA PHE A 51 -21.70 -11.89 11.38
C PHE A 51 -21.87 -10.71 10.41
N THR A 52 -22.80 -10.81 9.46
CA THR A 52 -22.97 -9.82 8.38
C THR A 52 -23.29 -8.41 8.86
N SER A 53 -23.81 -8.24 10.08
CA SER A 53 -24.07 -6.93 10.68
C SER A 53 -22.83 -6.22 11.22
N TYR A 54 -21.70 -6.92 11.35
CA TYR A 54 -20.46 -6.33 11.87
C TYR A 54 -19.60 -5.80 10.73
N THR A 55 -19.05 -4.60 10.95
CA THR A 55 -18.02 -4.03 10.08
C THR A 55 -16.84 -4.99 9.98
N ASP A 56 -16.31 -5.17 8.78
CA ASP A 56 -15.15 -6.02 8.48
C ASP A 56 -15.29 -7.50 8.86
N HIS A 57 -16.51 -8.02 9.08
CA HIS A 57 -16.73 -9.44 9.40
C HIS A 57 -16.15 -10.40 8.35
N SER A 58 -16.07 -9.93 7.10
CA SER A 58 -15.51 -10.66 5.95
C SER A 58 -13.98 -10.65 5.90
N ASN A 59 -13.31 -9.95 6.81
CA ASN A 59 -11.86 -9.80 6.82
C ASN A 59 -11.24 -10.61 7.97
N ASP A 60 -10.07 -11.18 7.72
CA ASP A 60 -9.28 -11.83 8.76
C ASP A 60 -8.34 -10.83 9.46
N PHE A 61 -7.49 -11.30 10.37
CA PHE A 61 -6.54 -10.44 11.08
C PHE A 61 -5.52 -9.76 10.15
N ASN A 62 -5.13 -10.42 9.06
CA ASN A 62 -4.27 -9.87 8.02
C ASN A 62 -5.00 -8.88 7.09
N SER A 63 -6.32 -8.75 7.23
CA SER A 63 -7.21 -8.01 6.32
C SER A 63 -7.40 -8.70 4.97
N ASP A 64 -7.09 -9.99 4.90
CA ASP A 64 -7.43 -10.84 3.76
C ASP A 64 -8.91 -11.22 3.84
N THR A 65 -9.51 -11.54 2.70
CA THR A 65 -10.90 -12.01 2.64
C THR A 65 -11.01 -13.37 3.33
N ARG A 66 -11.84 -13.47 4.38
CA ARG A 66 -12.10 -14.72 5.10
C ARG A 66 -12.72 -15.77 4.19
N SER A 67 -12.07 -16.93 4.12
CA SER A 67 -12.64 -18.14 3.49
C SER A 67 -13.74 -18.81 4.32
N TRP A 68 -13.82 -18.49 5.62
CA TRP A 68 -14.71 -19.14 6.60
C TRP A 68 -14.47 -20.65 6.79
N LEU A 69 -13.38 -21.21 6.23
CA LEU A 69 -12.97 -22.60 6.45
C LEU A 69 -12.04 -22.75 7.64
N TYR A 70 -11.25 -21.72 7.94
CA TYR A 70 -10.27 -21.74 9.02
C TYR A 70 -10.86 -21.33 10.37
N ARG A 71 -10.52 -22.09 11.42
CA ARG A 71 -10.81 -21.74 12.82
C ARG A 71 -9.75 -20.76 13.33
N GLY A 72 -10.20 -19.67 13.95
CA GLY A 72 -9.32 -18.64 14.54
C GLY A 72 -9.34 -17.31 13.77
N ALA A 73 -8.26 -16.54 13.92
CA ALA A 73 -8.17 -15.17 13.44
C ALA A 73 -7.71 -15.03 11.98
N TYR A 74 -7.15 -16.09 11.40
CA TYR A 74 -6.49 -16.07 10.10
C TYR A 74 -7.19 -16.97 9.07
N THR A 75 -7.01 -16.64 7.79
CA THR A 75 -7.31 -17.54 6.68
C THR A 75 -6.02 -17.95 5.97
N GLY A 76 -5.89 -19.23 5.61
CA GLY A 76 -4.69 -19.78 4.96
C GLY A 76 -3.77 -20.53 5.90
N GLU A 77 -2.63 -20.97 5.38
CA GLU A 77 -1.68 -21.84 6.08
C GLU A 77 -0.24 -21.69 5.57
N GLY A 78 0.73 -22.16 6.36
CA GLY A 78 2.15 -22.08 6.04
C GLY A 78 2.79 -20.83 6.62
N THR A 79 3.42 -19.99 5.79
CA THR A 79 4.11 -18.79 6.29
C THR A 79 3.16 -17.59 6.36
N ASN A 80 3.09 -16.92 7.51
CA ASN A 80 2.33 -15.69 7.66
C ASN A 80 3.02 -14.54 6.91
N SER A 81 2.45 -14.13 5.77
CA SER A 81 2.95 -12.99 4.98
C SER A 81 2.37 -11.65 5.43
N GLY A 82 1.48 -11.65 6.42
CA GLY A 82 0.78 -10.48 6.90
C GLY A 82 1.37 -9.89 8.19
N TRP A 83 0.51 -9.17 8.92
CA TRP A 83 0.93 -8.52 10.15
C TRP A 83 0.97 -9.53 11.29
N HIS A 84 2.10 -9.59 11.98
CA HIS A 84 2.28 -10.42 13.16
C HIS A 84 1.60 -9.75 14.36
N LEU A 85 1.14 -10.55 15.32
CA LEU A 85 0.62 -10.04 16.58
C LEU A 85 1.70 -9.19 17.26
N ALA A 86 1.39 -7.92 17.51
CA ALA A 86 2.30 -6.98 18.14
C ALA A 86 1.53 -6.09 19.13
N ILE A 87 2.25 -5.48 20.07
CA ILE A 87 1.68 -4.46 20.96
C ILE A 87 1.45 -3.12 20.24
N ASP A 88 1.99 -3.00 19.02
CA ASP A 88 1.85 -1.83 18.16
C ASP A 88 0.48 -1.79 17.47
N LYS A 89 0.11 -0.62 16.95
CA LYS A 89 -1.06 -0.48 16.09
C LYS A 89 -0.75 -1.04 14.70
N LYS A 90 -1.63 -1.90 14.16
CA LYS A 90 -1.54 -2.36 12.76
C LYS A 90 -1.33 -1.15 11.85
N PRO A 91 -0.23 -1.09 11.07
CA PRO A 91 -0.10 -0.04 10.08
C PRO A 91 -1.29 -0.18 9.14
N VAL A 92 -1.96 0.93 8.85
CA VAL A 92 -2.96 0.94 7.79
C VAL A 92 -2.22 0.45 6.55
N PRO A 93 -2.68 -0.61 5.85
CA PRO A 93 -2.10 -0.97 4.56
C PRO A 93 -2.00 0.32 3.77
N ASN A 94 -0.89 0.56 3.07
CA ASN A 94 -0.77 1.70 2.19
C ASN A 94 -1.92 1.57 1.17
N THR A 95 -3.08 2.13 1.50
CA THR A 95 -4.16 2.31 0.57
C THR A 95 -3.49 3.18 -0.46
N SER A 96 -3.25 2.61 -1.63
CA SER A 96 -3.00 3.38 -2.83
C SER A 96 -4.17 4.36 -2.93
N THR A 97 -4.02 5.51 -2.29
CA THR A 97 -4.58 6.74 -2.79
C THR A 97 -4.20 6.76 -4.26
N ALA A 98 -5.05 7.30 -5.14
CA ALA A 98 -4.71 7.53 -6.53
C ALA A 98 -3.51 8.50 -6.60
N SER A 99 -2.34 7.94 -6.31
CA SER A 99 -1.02 8.50 -6.35
C SER A 99 -0.50 8.01 -7.67
N ILE A 100 0.02 8.92 -8.47
CA ILE A 100 0.75 8.53 -9.67
C ILE A 100 2.02 7.84 -9.15
N SER A 101 2.04 6.52 -9.20
CA SER A 101 3.19 5.72 -8.80
C SER A 101 4.34 6.05 -9.72
N ASP A 102 5.51 6.37 -9.15
CA ASP A 102 6.75 6.42 -9.92
C ASP A 102 6.94 5.03 -10.56
N ILE A 103 7.03 4.97 -11.89
CA ILE A 103 7.30 3.71 -12.60
C ILE A 103 8.81 3.62 -12.75
N THR A 104 9.43 2.65 -12.07
CA THR A 104 10.85 2.31 -12.22
C THR A 104 10.99 1.08 -13.09
N TRP A 105 11.48 1.24 -14.31
CA TRP A 105 12.09 0.14 -15.03
C TRP A 105 13.55 0.11 -14.56
N ASN A 106 13.92 -0.88 -13.74
CA ASN A 106 15.30 -1.31 -13.45
C ASN A 106 16.42 -0.24 -13.19
N ALA A 107 16.09 1.01 -12.86
CA ALA A 107 17.02 2.12 -12.69
C ALA A 107 16.83 2.87 -11.36
N SER A 108 17.94 3.42 -10.83
CA SER A 108 17.93 4.34 -9.69
C SER A 108 17.23 5.65 -10.09
N ILE A 109 16.12 6.00 -9.46
CA ILE A 109 15.43 7.28 -9.71
C ILE A 109 16.37 8.44 -9.30
N PRO A 110 16.61 9.43 -10.18
CA PRO A 110 17.36 10.62 -9.82
C PRO A 110 16.65 11.41 -8.70
N GLU A 111 17.43 12.05 -7.83
CA GLU A 111 16.86 13.06 -6.94
C GLU A 111 16.43 14.27 -7.78
N ILE A 112 15.15 14.63 -7.69
CA ILE A 112 14.54 15.75 -8.41
C ILE A 112 13.96 16.71 -7.38
N GLN A 113 14.39 17.97 -7.45
CA GLN A 113 13.92 19.04 -6.58
C GLN A 113 13.05 20.02 -7.38
N LEU A 114 11.89 20.39 -6.82
CA LEU A 114 10.96 21.37 -7.39
C LEU A 114 10.86 22.58 -6.46
N PHE A 115 11.29 23.75 -6.92
CA PHE A 115 11.28 24.98 -6.13
C PHE A 115 11.07 26.25 -6.98
N PRO A 116 10.54 27.36 -6.41
CA PRO A 116 9.87 27.41 -5.11
C PRO A 116 8.53 26.69 -5.18
N ASN A 117 8.17 26.01 -4.09
CA ASN A 117 6.83 25.47 -3.88
C ASN A 117 6.31 26.01 -2.54
N PRO A 118 5.32 26.93 -2.51
CA PRO A 118 4.45 27.32 -3.63
C PRO A 118 5.08 28.25 -4.69
N ALA A 119 4.78 27.99 -5.96
CA ALA A 119 5.24 28.75 -7.12
C ALA A 119 4.39 30.01 -7.36
N LYS A 120 5.02 31.08 -7.86
CA LYS A 120 4.36 32.34 -8.25
C LYS A 120 4.35 32.54 -9.75
N GLU A 121 5.46 32.97 -10.34
CA GLU A 121 5.56 33.18 -11.80
C GLU A 121 6.42 32.11 -12.46
N ARG A 122 7.38 31.57 -11.71
CA ARG A 122 8.34 30.57 -12.16
C ARG A 122 8.48 29.47 -11.12
N ALA A 123 8.74 28.27 -11.60
CA ALA A 123 9.21 27.14 -10.82
C ALA A 123 10.41 26.51 -11.53
N TYR A 124 11.24 25.80 -10.80
CA TYR A 124 12.48 25.20 -11.27
C TYR A 124 12.49 23.74 -10.88
N LEU A 125 12.81 22.89 -11.84
CA LEU A 125 13.20 21.50 -11.59
C LEU A 125 14.71 21.43 -11.62
N LYS A 126 15.30 20.81 -10.61
CA LYS A 126 16.74 20.53 -10.54
C LYS A 126 16.96 19.04 -10.37
N PHE A 127 17.82 18.48 -11.21
CA PHE A 127 18.22 17.09 -11.17
C PHE A 127 19.60 16.96 -10.52
N ASN A 128 19.82 15.90 -9.73
CA ASN A 128 21.12 15.63 -9.13
C ASN A 128 22.21 15.27 -10.15
N HIS A 129 21.82 14.92 -11.38
CA HIS A 129 22.68 14.79 -12.55
C HIS A 129 21.89 15.11 -13.84
N PRO A 130 22.55 15.47 -14.96
CA PRO A 130 21.87 15.75 -16.22
C PRO A 130 21.08 14.53 -16.73
N LEU A 131 19.80 14.73 -17.03
CA LEU A 131 18.92 13.71 -17.62
C LEU A 131 18.81 13.90 -19.13
N SER A 132 18.47 12.84 -19.85
CA SER A 132 18.29 12.84 -21.30
C SER A 132 16.92 12.32 -21.70
N ASN A 133 16.40 12.77 -22.85
CA ASN A 133 15.10 12.38 -23.41
C ASN A 133 13.95 12.58 -22.42
N ILE A 134 13.79 13.82 -21.94
CA ILE A 134 12.81 14.19 -20.92
C ILE A 134 11.54 14.68 -21.61
N ASP A 135 10.43 14.00 -21.41
CA ASP A 135 9.09 14.50 -21.71
C ASP A 135 8.45 15.02 -20.43
N LEU A 136 8.14 16.32 -20.40
CA LEU A 136 7.59 17.01 -19.25
C LEU A 136 6.16 17.45 -19.51
N SER A 137 5.27 17.26 -18.55
CA SER A 137 3.90 17.78 -18.59
C SER A 137 3.47 18.37 -17.24
N ILE A 138 2.65 19.42 -17.29
CA ILE A 138 1.99 20.00 -16.11
C ILE A 138 0.50 19.72 -16.24
N ILE A 139 -0.05 19.01 -15.26
CA ILE A 139 -1.41 18.51 -15.28
C ILE A 139 -2.17 19.11 -14.10
N ASN A 140 -3.36 19.67 -14.34
CA ASN A 140 -4.20 20.19 -13.26
C ASN A 140 -4.98 19.06 -12.54
N ILE A 141 -5.70 19.37 -11.46
CA ILE A 141 -6.49 18.37 -10.71
C ILE A 141 -7.64 17.72 -11.50
N ARG A 142 -8.01 18.29 -12.66
CA ARG A 142 -9.02 17.73 -13.58
C ARG A 142 -8.39 16.80 -14.62
N GLY A 143 -7.08 16.57 -14.57
CA GLY A 143 -6.36 15.76 -15.55
C GLY A 143 -6.07 16.49 -16.87
N GLN A 144 -6.31 17.80 -16.96
CA GLN A 144 -6.01 18.57 -18.18
C GLN A 144 -4.52 18.93 -18.21
N VAL A 145 -3.88 18.70 -19.36
CA VAL A 145 -2.49 19.10 -19.62
C VAL A 145 -2.46 20.59 -19.95
N GLU A 146 -1.81 21.37 -19.11
CA GLU A 146 -1.73 22.83 -19.19
C GLU A 146 -0.39 23.31 -19.76
N PHE A 147 0.62 22.43 -19.71
CA PHE A 147 1.93 22.65 -20.32
C PHE A 147 2.53 21.30 -20.71
N GLN A 148 3.25 21.28 -21.83
CA GLN A 148 4.04 20.14 -22.27
C GLN A 148 5.29 20.61 -22.99
N ALA A 149 6.43 19.97 -22.72
CA ALA A 149 7.69 20.22 -23.41
C ALA A 149 8.57 18.97 -23.40
N SER A 150 9.45 18.84 -24.40
CA SER A 150 10.43 17.77 -24.47
C SER A 150 11.85 18.33 -24.54
N TYR A 151 12.79 17.68 -23.87
CA TYR A 151 14.19 18.09 -23.76
C TYR A 151 15.12 16.93 -24.10
N THR A 152 16.07 17.15 -25.00
CA THR A 152 17.09 16.14 -25.34
C THR A 152 18.02 15.88 -24.16
N LYS A 153 18.46 16.93 -23.46
CA LYS A 153 19.30 16.85 -22.26
C LYS A 153 19.12 18.09 -21.37
N ALA A 154 18.97 17.92 -20.06
CA ALA A 154 18.88 19.04 -19.12
C ALA A 154 19.35 18.63 -17.71
N GLN A 155 19.98 19.55 -16.99
CA GLN A 155 20.27 19.41 -15.55
C GLN A 155 19.27 20.18 -14.68
N ASP A 156 18.71 21.24 -15.24
CA ASP A 156 17.69 22.08 -14.67
C ASP A 156 16.70 22.51 -15.75
N ILE A 157 15.45 22.73 -15.34
CA ILE A 157 14.36 23.18 -16.23
C ILE A 157 13.61 24.31 -15.52
N GLU A 158 13.52 25.47 -16.18
CA GLU A 158 12.63 26.55 -15.76
C GLU A 158 11.23 26.31 -16.33
N LEU A 159 10.23 26.38 -15.45
CA LEU A 159 8.81 26.28 -15.77
C LEU A 159 8.19 27.66 -15.64
N ASN A 160 7.66 28.20 -16.75
CA ASN A 160 6.84 29.40 -16.72
C ASN A 160 5.45 29.04 -16.20
N THR A 161 5.15 29.46 -14.96
CA THR A 161 3.87 29.19 -14.29
C THR A 161 2.95 30.42 -14.26
N SER A 162 3.36 31.54 -14.86
CA SER A 162 2.62 32.82 -14.82
C SER A 162 1.19 32.70 -15.36
N GLN A 163 0.98 31.86 -16.37
CA GLN A 163 -0.33 31.65 -17.01
C GLN A 163 -1.21 30.63 -16.28
N LEU A 164 -0.66 29.91 -15.29
CA LEU A 164 -1.42 28.91 -14.55
C LEU A 164 -2.30 29.58 -13.50
N THR A 165 -3.56 29.16 -13.43
CA THR A 165 -4.47 29.56 -12.36
C THR A 165 -3.97 29.07 -11.00
N LYS A 166 -4.40 29.71 -9.91
CA LYS A 166 -4.05 29.28 -8.55
C LYS A 166 -4.63 27.89 -8.29
N GLY A 167 -3.83 26.98 -7.74
CA GLY A 167 -4.28 25.61 -7.51
C GLY A 167 -3.16 24.60 -7.34
N ILE A 168 -3.54 23.32 -7.37
CA ILE A 168 -2.63 22.18 -7.31
C ILE A 168 -2.39 21.67 -8.73
N TYR A 169 -1.13 21.39 -9.03
CA TYR A 169 -0.69 20.81 -10.29
C TYR A 169 0.24 19.63 -10.04
N PHE A 170 0.24 18.70 -10.99
CA PHE A 170 1.15 17.56 -11.04
C PHE A 170 2.13 17.77 -12.18
N ILE A 171 3.43 17.80 -11.86
CA ILE A 171 4.52 17.89 -12.83
C ILE A 171 4.97 16.46 -13.10
N GLN A 172 4.67 15.96 -14.29
CA GLN A 172 5.07 14.64 -14.73
C GLN A 172 6.32 14.74 -15.59
N ILE A 173 7.30 13.90 -15.26
CA ILE A 173 8.62 13.82 -15.89
C ILE A 173 8.77 12.39 -16.36
N LYS A 174 8.81 12.19 -17.68
CA LYS A 174 8.95 10.88 -18.31
C LYS A 174 10.28 10.83 -19.04
N THR A 175 11.02 9.76 -18.82
CA THR A 175 12.22 9.40 -19.57
C THR A 175 12.05 7.97 -20.09
N PRO A 176 12.97 7.45 -20.93
CA PRO A 176 12.98 6.03 -21.27
C PRO A 176 13.14 5.10 -20.06
N GLU A 177 13.75 5.59 -18.97
CA GLU A 177 14.10 4.79 -17.79
C GLU A 177 13.04 4.87 -16.67
N PHE A 178 12.38 6.02 -16.51
CA PHE A 178 11.44 6.21 -15.41
C PHE A 178 10.30 7.18 -15.75
N LEU A 179 9.24 7.07 -14.98
CA LEU A 179 8.18 8.07 -14.88
C LEU A 179 8.15 8.60 -13.45
N ARG A 180 8.23 9.92 -13.27
CA ARG A 180 8.15 10.56 -11.95
C ARG A 180 7.13 11.68 -11.92
N VAL A 181 6.39 11.81 -10.82
CA VAL A 181 5.44 12.90 -10.64
C VAL A 181 5.67 13.69 -9.36
N LEU A 182 5.71 15.02 -9.49
CA LEU A 182 5.88 15.96 -8.39
C LEU A 182 4.64 16.84 -8.24
N LYS A 183 4.22 17.10 -6.99
CA LYS A 183 3.12 18.02 -6.69
C LYS A 183 3.63 19.45 -6.57
N MET A 184 3.04 20.36 -7.33
CA MET A 184 3.28 21.81 -7.27
C MET A 184 2.04 22.54 -6.75
N ILE A 185 2.25 23.54 -5.89
CA ILE A 185 1.19 24.48 -5.47
C ILE A 185 1.44 25.82 -6.16
N LYS A 186 0.47 26.33 -6.90
CA LYS A 186 0.50 27.66 -7.55
C LYS A 186 -0.28 28.68 -6.71
N LYS A 187 0.37 29.80 -6.38
CA LYS A 187 -0.22 30.93 -5.63
C LYS A 187 -0.71 32.07 -6.50
#